data_AF-A0A1I3EIY2-F1
#
_entry.id   AF-A0A1I3EIY2-F1
#
_cell.length_a   1.000
_cell.length_b   1.000
_cell.length_c   1.000
_cell.angle_alpha   90.00
_cell.angle_beta   90.00
_cell.angle_gamma   90.00
#
_symmetry.space_group_name_H-M   'P 1'
#
loop_
_entity.id
_entity.type
_entity.pdbx_description
1 polymer ?
#
loop_
_entity_poly.entity_id
_entity_poly.type
_entity_poly.pdbx_seq_one_letter_code
_entity_poly.pdbx_strand_id
1 'polypeptide(L)'
;MTIACHNCHRDNPAGRGFCQYCGSRLVPPSPEPDIADRDEVQRLLEALRESKHAINSMQQDLDTATRELDEARDELKVLREKAITDTVNDAEERMAEQGRLRDRLAESQKSVETLQSELKAARSQFGSVQEQLKEEVAASHAKIASLALDLETAREKVAAEFHGKVAASEKLVDALKQDHASEIRKVADDHQGKIAALTHDLATAREKIGAEFHGRLVAGEKLIETLRQRHASEIGKVADGHQEKIAQKEALIEELTAKLQGLAGGGNASVPPVLPVTTTRRSFGTMAMAALATVSTGVGGAGGYFLLPGNDSAPDDLRAKLAEANKLNREMQEALRSQHEAYERINSDLKRAESQIKNQSSPNPGTDANEELQRQLTEARAATQQQQSRQAALQAEFDRSKQDIAARDQTIEQLNKQLRDAKAPDTRAQDPKPQDARPQEKDVRPKPRGHSIDLETTIRNFEREYGIPRIGR
;
A
#
# COMPACT_ATOMS: atom_id res chain seq x y z
N MET A 1 59.05 -63.73 -158.05
CA MET A 1 58.76 -62.30 -157.83
C MET A 1 60.00 -61.49 -158.14
N THR A 2 59.85 -60.40 -158.88
CA THR A 2 60.87 -59.34 -159.00
C THR A 2 60.40 -58.13 -158.18
N ILE A 3 61.35 -57.26 -157.83
CA ILE A 3 61.08 -55.96 -157.21
C ILE A 3 61.81 -54.92 -158.05
N ALA A 4 61.09 -53.93 -158.58
CA ALA A 4 61.68 -52.80 -159.29
C ALA A 4 62.49 -51.94 -158.31
N CYS A 5 63.75 -51.63 -158.66
CA CYS A 5 64.56 -50.73 -157.84
C CYS A 5 64.07 -49.28 -157.99
N HIS A 6 63.74 -48.60 -156.90
CA HIS A 6 63.36 -47.18 -156.91
C HIS A 6 64.37 -46.28 -157.66
N ASN A 7 65.67 -46.56 -157.54
CA ASN A 7 66.74 -45.67 -158.01
C ASN A 7 67.17 -45.92 -159.47
N CYS A 8 66.77 -47.03 -160.09
CA CYS A 8 67.15 -47.34 -161.49
C CYS A 8 66.06 -48.07 -162.31
N HIS A 9 64.87 -48.25 -161.73
CA HIS A 9 63.65 -48.85 -162.30
C HIS A 9 63.77 -50.21 -163.00
N ARG A 10 64.92 -50.90 -162.88
CA ARG A 10 65.10 -52.27 -163.35
C ARG A 10 64.52 -53.26 -162.35
N ASP A 11 63.83 -54.27 -162.87
CA ASP A 11 63.43 -55.47 -162.13
C ASP A 11 64.66 -56.21 -161.59
N ASN A 12 64.68 -56.43 -160.28
CA ASN A 12 65.71 -57.19 -159.58
C ASN A 12 65.07 -58.41 -158.90
N PRO A 13 65.75 -59.59 -158.85
CA PRO A 13 65.20 -60.75 -158.15
C PRO A 13 64.91 -60.43 -156.67
N ALA A 14 63.70 -60.75 -156.21
CA ALA A 14 63.32 -60.54 -154.82
C ALA A 14 64.21 -61.36 -153.86
N GLY A 15 64.47 -60.82 -152.65
CA GLY A 15 65.23 -61.51 -151.60
C GLY A 15 66.72 -61.18 -151.49
N ARG A 16 67.31 -60.39 -152.41
CA ARG A 16 68.75 -60.02 -152.36
C ARG A 16 69.08 -58.74 -151.57
N GLY A 17 68.09 -58.03 -151.01
CA GLY A 17 68.26 -56.87 -150.12
C GLY A 17 68.83 -55.58 -150.76
N PHE A 18 69.50 -55.68 -151.91
CA PHE A 18 70.10 -54.59 -152.67
C PHE A 18 69.90 -54.83 -154.18
N CYS A 19 69.87 -53.75 -154.97
CA CYS A 19 69.75 -53.83 -156.42
C CYS A 19 71.09 -54.21 -157.06
N GLN A 20 71.10 -55.24 -157.91
CA GLN A 20 72.30 -55.71 -158.61
C GLN A 20 72.87 -54.71 -159.62
N TYR A 21 72.07 -53.75 -160.09
CA TYR A 21 72.48 -52.78 -161.13
C TYR A 21 73.02 -51.45 -160.58
N CYS A 22 72.63 -51.04 -159.37
CA CYS A 22 73.01 -49.74 -158.81
C CYS A 22 73.41 -49.78 -157.32
N GLY A 23 73.52 -50.97 -156.72
CA GLY A 23 73.93 -51.16 -155.31
C GLY A 23 72.94 -50.63 -154.25
N SER A 24 71.90 -49.88 -154.64
CA SER A 24 70.95 -49.26 -153.72
C SER A 24 70.14 -50.30 -152.96
N ARG A 25 69.95 -50.10 -151.65
CA ARG A 25 69.21 -51.01 -150.76
C ARG A 25 67.76 -51.10 -151.19
N LEU A 26 67.24 -52.32 -151.37
CA LEU A 26 65.84 -52.58 -151.68
C LEU A 26 65.06 -52.60 -150.36
N VAL A 27 64.71 -51.40 -149.89
CA VAL A 27 63.88 -51.20 -148.70
C VAL A 27 62.42 -51.48 -149.10
N PRO A 28 61.65 -52.28 -148.34
CA PRO A 28 60.20 -52.36 -148.53
C PRO A 28 59.55 -50.99 -148.26
N PRO A 29 58.38 -50.68 -148.84
CA PRO A 29 57.70 -49.41 -148.58
C PRO A 29 57.45 -49.25 -147.08
N SER A 30 57.96 -48.17 -146.50
CA SER A 30 57.66 -47.81 -145.10
C SER A 30 56.19 -47.41 -145.01
N PRO A 31 55.45 -47.82 -143.96
CA PRO A 31 54.24 -47.11 -143.60
C PRO A 31 54.57 -45.66 -143.25
N GLU A 32 53.63 -44.77 -143.51
CA GLU A 32 53.67 -43.37 -143.07
C GLU A 32 53.35 -43.30 -141.56
N PRO A 33 53.84 -42.29 -140.82
CA PRO A 33 53.54 -42.15 -139.40
C PRO A 33 52.07 -41.78 -139.20
N ASP A 34 51.31 -42.69 -138.61
CA ASP A 34 49.88 -42.56 -138.37
C ASP A 34 49.58 -41.46 -137.33
N ILE A 35 48.38 -40.87 -137.40
CA ILE A 35 48.07 -39.61 -136.67
C ILE A 35 48.00 -39.82 -135.14
N ALA A 36 47.84 -41.05 -134.68
CA ALA A 36 47.59 -41.42 -133.27
C ALA A 36 48.68 -41.00 -132.27
N ASP A 37 49.98 -41.06 -132.64
CA ASP A 37 51.09 -40.72 -131.71
C ASP A 37 51.04 -39.26 -131.22
N ARG A 38 50.47 -38.36 -132.03
CA ARG A 38 50.33 -36.95 -131.66
C ARG A 38 49.31 -36.75 -130.54
N ASP A 39 48.22 -37.49 -130.57
CA ASP A 39 47.16 -37.40 -129.55
C ASP A 39 47.62 -37.93 -128.19
N GLU A 40 48.54 -38.90 -128.17
CA GLU A 40 49.08 -39.44 -126.91
C GLU A 40 50.12 -38.50 -126.27
N VAL A 41 51.02 -37.92 -127.06
CA VAL A 41 51.91 -36.84 -126.57
C VAL A 41 51.11 -35.63 -126.09
N GLN A 42 50.02 -35.27 -126.78
CA GLN A 42 49.17 -34.16 -126.36
C GLN A 42 48.37 -34.48 -125.09
N ARG A 43 47.89 -35.71 -124.91
CA ARG A 43 47.31 -36.20 -123.64
C ARG A 43 48.31 -36.14 -122.48
N LEU A 44 49.56 -36.54 -122.69
CA LEU A 44 50.60 -36.47 -121.66
C LEU A 44 50.95 -35.03 -121.27
N LEU A 45 50.95 -34.09 -122.22
CA LEU A 45 51.14 -32.67 -121.94
C LEU A 45 49.94 -32.04 -121.19
N GLU A 46 48.71 -32.47 -121.48
CA GLU A 46 47.54 -32.01 -120.73
C GLU A 46 47.52 -32.58 -119.31
N ALA A 47 47.78 -33.87 -119.14
CA ALA A 47 47.94 -34.49 -117.82
C ALA A 47 49.06 -33.84 -116.98
N LEU A 48 50.13 -33.34 -117.63
CA LEU A 48 51.19 -32.58 -116.96
C LEU A 48 50.72 -31.15 -116.56
N ARG A 49 49.84 -30.51 -117.34
CA ARG A 49 49.19 -29.25 -116.97
C ARG A 49 48.23 -29.46 -115.80
N GLU A 50 47.36 -30.46 -115.89
CA GLU A 50 46.42 -30.85 -114.82
C GLU A 50 47.17 -31.19 -113.53
N SER A 51 48.23 -32.01 -113.61
CA SER A 51 49.11 -32.31 -112.48
C SER A 51 49.74 -31.06 -111.88
N LYS A 52 50.25 -30.13 -112.70
CA LYS A 52 50.80 -28.85 -112.22
C LYS A 52 49.72 -27.95 -111.58
N HIS A 53 48.51 -27.91 -112.12
CA HIS A 53 47.39 -27.18 -111.52
C HIS A 53 46.95 -27.81 -110.20
N ALA A 54 46.92 -29.14 -110.10
CA ALA A 54 46.64 -29.86 -108.86
C ALA A 54 47.74 -29.64 -107.80
N ILE A 55 49.02 -29.65 -108.18
CA ILE A 55 50.14 -29.32 -107.28
C ILE A 55 50.03 -27.88 -106.77
N ASN A 56 49.74 -26.92 -107.65
CA ASN A 56 49.52 -25.53 -107.26
C ASN A 56 48.31 -25.37 -106.33
N SER A 57 47.21 -26.10 -106.57
CA SER A 57 46.04 -26.12 -105.68
C SER A 57 46.43 -26.66 -104.31
N MET A 58 46.99 -27.89 -104.26
CA MET A 58 47.40 -28.52 -103.00
C MET A 58 48.41 -27.66 -102.21
N GLN A 59 49.25 -26.88 -102.88
CA GLN A 59 50.15 -25.95 -102.21
C GLN A 59 49.43 -24.69 -101.68
N GLN A 60 48.47 -24.14 -102.43
CA GLN A 60 47.59 -23.08 -101.91
C GLN A 60 46.75 -23.58 -100.73
N ASP A 61 46.20 -24.79 -100.82
CA ASP A 61 45.42 -25.45 -99.77
C ASP A 61 46.30 -25.70 -98.52
N LEU A 62 47.57 -26.07 -98.70
CA LEU A 62 48.56 -26.24 -97.62
C LEU A 62 48.94 -24.90 -96.98
N ASP A 63 49.16 -23.84 -97.76
CA ASP A 63 49.47 -22.50 -97.25
C ASP A 63 48.27 -21.93 -96.46
N THR A 64 47.04 -22.15 -96.95
CA THR A 64 45.79 -21.81 -96.25
C THR A 64 45.65 -22.60 -94.94
N ALA A 65 45.78 -23.93 -94.98
CA ALA A 65 45.66 -24.76 -93.78
C ALA A 65 46.76 -24.47 -92.74
N THR A 66 47.97 -24.11 -93.18
CA THR A 66 49.06 -23.66 -92.30
C THR A 66 48.71 -22.34 -91.62
N ARG A 67 48.14 -21.39 -92.36
CA ARG A 67 47.66 -20.12 -91.81
C ARG A 67 46.53 -20.32 -90.81
N GLU A 68 45.50 -21.11 -91.15
CA GLU A 68 44.39 -21.43 -90.25
C GLU A 68 44.88 -22.11 -88.95
N LEU A 69 45.90 -22.96 -89.05
CA LEU A 69 46.52 -23.61 -87.89
C LEU A 69 47.25 -22.61 -86.99
N ASP A 70 48.03 -21.67 -87.54
CA ASP A 70 48.70 -20.64 -86.73
C ASP A 70 47.71 -19.60 -86.16
N GLU A 71 46.64 -19.23 -86.89
CA GLU A 71 45.56 -18.38 -86.38
C GLU A 71 44.82 -19.06 -85.22
N ALA A 72 44.39 -20.32 -85.37
CA ALA A 72 43.77 -21.09 -84.31
C ALA A 72 44.72 -21.34 -83.11
N ARG A 73 46.02 -21.45 -83.35
CA ARG A 73 47.05 -21.56 -82.31
C ARG A 73 47.20 -20.27 -81.51
N ASP A 74 47.08 -19.11 -82.16
CA ASP A 74 47.13 -17.81 -81.49
C ASP A 74 45.84 -17.51 -80.71
N GLU A 75 44.67 -17.88 -81.24
CA GLU A 75 43.42 -17.90 -80.46
C GLU A 75 43.56 -18.79 -79.21
N LEU A 76 44.12 -20.00 -79.35
CA LEU A 76 44.32 -20.91 -78.22
C LEU A 76 45.32 -20.35 -77.19
N LYS A 77 46.36 -19.63 -77.62
CA LYS A 77 47.25 -18.88 -76.70
C LYS A 77 46.45 -17.83 -75.92
N VAL A 78 45.68 -16.98 -76.59
CA VAL A 78 44.91 -15.88 -75.96
C VAL A 78 43.83 -16.44 -75.00
N LEU A 79 43.10 -17.47 -75.41
CA LEU A 79 42.11 -18.13 -74.56
C LEU A 79 42.76 -18.79 -73.33
N ARG A 80 43.94 -19.40 -73.49
CA ARG A 80 44.70 -20.00 -72.39
C ARG A 80 45.26 -18.94 -71.44
N GLU A 81 45.82 -17.87 -71.96
CA GLU A 81 46.36 -16.76 -71.15
C GLU A 81 45.24 -16.08 -70.38
N LYS A 82 44.10 -15.79 -71.02
CA LYS A 82 42.90 -15.29 -70.34
C LYS A 82 42.42 -16.26 -69.25
N ALA A 83 42.27 -17.54 -69.54
CA ALA A 83 41.83 -18.52 -68.54
C ALA A 83 42.80 -18.65 -67.35
N ILE A 84 44.11 -18.50 -67.58
CA ILE A 84 45.10 -18.43 -66.50
C ILE A 84 44.90 -17.16 -65.67
N THR A 85 44.81 -15.98 -66.31
CA THR A 85 44.57 -14.70 -65.61
C THR A 85 43.27 -14.72 -64.80
N ASP A 86 42.17 -15.17 -65.40
CA ASP A 86 40.87 -15.28 -64.75
C ASP A 86 40.97 -16.20 -63.52
N THR A 87 41.62 -17.38 -63.62
CA THR A 87 41.80 -18.30 -62.48
C THR A 87 42.78 -17.82 -61.41
N VAL A 88 43.77 -16.98 -61.76
CA VAL A 88 44.68 -16.33 -60.79
C VAL A 88 43.94 -15.26 -60.01
N ASN A 89 43.17 -14.38 -60.68
CA ASN A 89 42.35 -13.37 -60.02
C ASN A 89 41.34 -14.03 -59.06
N ASP A 90 40.65 -15.09 -59.52
CA ASP A 90 39.75 -15.94 -58.73
C ASP A 90 40.41 -16.51 -57.46
N ALA A 91 41.70 -16.84 -57.54
CA ALA A 91 42.48 -17.38 -56.42
C ALA A 91 42.94 -16.28 -55.46
N GLU A 92 43.37 -15.13 -55.96
CA GLU A 92 43.77 -13.97 -55.16
C GLU A 92 42.58 -13.39 -54.39
N GLU A 93 41.40 -13.24 -55.00
CA GLU A 93 40.18 -12.82 -54.31
C GLU A 93 39.78 -13.79 -53.19
N ARG A 94 39.82 -15.10 -53.45
CA ARG A 94 39.54 -16.14 -52.43
C ARG A 94 40.55 -16.10 -51.29
N MET A 95 41.83 -15.86 -51.58
CA MET A 95 42.87 -15.73 -50.55
C MET A 95 42.70 -14.44 -49.72
N ALA A 96 42.32 -13.33 -50.36
CA ALA A 96 42.04 -12.06 -49.68
C ALA A 96 40.81 -12.15 -48.76
N GLU A 97 39.72 -12.77 -49.21
CA GLU A 97 38.54 -12.99 -48.36
C GLU A 97 38.81 -14.03 -47.27
N GLN A 98 39.60 -15.08 -47.53
CA GLN A 98 40.06 -16.00 -46.47
C GLN A 98 40.91 -15.26 -45.42
N GLY A 99 41.70 -14.25 -45.81
CA GLY A 99 42.38 -13.33 -44.89
C GLY A 99 41.38 -12.59 -44.00
N ARG A 100 40.46 -11.83 -44.59
CA ARG A 100 39.41 -11.07 -43.87
C ARG A 100 38.58 -11.95 -42.93
N LEU A 101 38.28 -13.19 -43.32
CA LEU A 101 37.54 -14.14 -42.48
C LEU A 101 38.37 -14.68 -41.30
N ARG A 102 39.69 -14.84 -41.46
CA ARG A 102 40.61 -15.15 -40.33
C ARG A 102 40.68 -13.96 -39.36
N ASP A 103 40.80 -12.74 -39.87
CA ASP A 103 40.90 -11.54 -39.04
C ASP A 103 39.61 -11.32 -38.22
N ARG A 104 38.44 -11.44 -38.87
CA ARG A 104 37.12 -11.43 -38.19
C ARG A 104 36.97 -12.54 -37.16
N LEU A 105 37.50 -13.74 -37.43
CA LEU A 105 37.47 -14.85 -36.48
C LEU A 105 38.35 -14.56 -35.25
N ALA A 106 39.54 -14.00 -35.44
CA ALA A 106 40.44 -13.61 -34.35
C ALA A 106 39.86 -12.45 -33.51
N GLU A 107 39.23 -11.46 -34.15
CA GLU A 107 38.51 -10.38 -33.45
C GLU A 107 37.32 -10.93 -32.65
N SER A 108 36.54 -11.84 -33.24
CA SER A 108 35.43 -12.53 -32.56
C SER A 108 35.91 -13.35 -31.35
N GLN A 109 37.01 -14.10 -31.50
CA GLN A 109 37.63 -14.86 -30.40
C GLN A 109 38.07 -13.93 -29.26
N LYS A 110 38.76 -12.83 -29.57
CA LYS A 110 39.17 -11.83 -28.58
C LYS A 110 37.97 -11.19 -27.86
N SER A 111 36.88 -10.92 -28.57
CA SER A 111 35.62 -10.44 -27.99
C SER A 111 35.00 -11.47 -27.02
N VAL A 112 34.97 -12.75 -27.40
CA VAL A 112 34.52 -13.85 -26.53
C VAL A 112 35.39 -13.99 -25.28
N GLU A 113 36.72 -13.91 -25.40
CA GLU A 113 37.64 -13.92 -24.25
C GLU A 113 37.39 -12.75 -23.30
N THR A 114 37.14 -11.56 -23.85
CA THR A 114 36.83 -10.34 -23.10
C THR A 114 35.53 -10.50 -22.31
N LEU A 115 34.44 -10.89 -22.99
CA LEU A 115 33.15 -11.17 -22.37
C LEU A 115 33.21 -12.29 -21.32
N GLN A 116 34.03 -13.33 -21.54
CA GLN A 116 34.28 -14.37 -20.52
C GLN A 116 35.01 -13.82 -19.28
N SER A 117 35.92 -12.87 -19.44
CA SER A 117 36.61 -12.22 -18.32
C SER A 117 35.67 -11.31 -17.52
N GLU A 118 34.84 -10.52 -18.21
CA GLU A 118 33.82 -9.66 -17.60
C GLU A 118 32.76 -10.48 -16.86
N LEU A 119 32.29 -11.58 -17.46
CA LEU A 119 31.32 -12.49 -16.83
C LEU A 119 31.89 -13.16 -15.56
N LYS A 120 33.20 -13.48 -15.54
CA LYS A 120 33.88 -13.98 -14.33
C LYS A 120 33.98 -12.88 -13.26
N ALA A 121 34.33 -11.65 -13.64
CA ALA A 121 34.39 -10.51 -12.73
C ALA A 121 33.01 -10.19 -12.12
N ALA A 122 31.96 -10.12 -12.94
CA ALA A 122 30.59 -9.89 -12.51
C ALA A 122 30.05 -10.99 -11.58
N ARG A 123 30.38 -12.27 -11.84
CA ARG A 123 30.07 -13.37 -10.92
C ARG A 123 30.78 -13.24 -9.57
N SER A 124 32.04 -12.80 -9.56
CA SER A 124 32.78 -12.53 -8.32
C SER A 124 32.16 -11.39 -7.51
N GLN A 125 31.84 -10.27 -8.18
CA GLN A 125 31.15 -9.13 -7.57
C GLN A 125 29.79 -9.53 -6.98
N PHE A 126 28.97 -10.26 -7.76
CA PHE A 126 27.68 -10.76 -7.28
C PHE A 126 27.83 -11.66 -6.04
N GLY A 127 28.84 -12.54 -6.01
CA GLY A 127 29.17 -13.34 -4.83
C GLY A 127 29.51 -12.48 -3.60
N SER A 128 30.37 -11.46 -3.76
CA SER A 128 30.70 -10.56 -2.64
C SER A 128 29.50 -9.78 -2.10
N VAL A 129 28.63 -9.28 -2.99
CA VAL A 129 27.39 -8.58 -2.61
C VAL A 129 26.39 -9.54 -1.95
N GLN A 130 26.35 -10.81 -2.37
CA GLN A 130 25.50 -11.83 -1.76
C GLN A 130 25.93 -12.17 -0.33
N GLU A 131 27.23 -12.26 -0.03
CA GLU A 131 27.71 -12.45 1.35
C GLU A 131 27.50 -11.19 2.22
N GLN A 132 27.78 -9.99 1.70
CA GLN A 132 27.49 -8.74 2.40
C GLN A 132 26.00 -8.61 2.77
N LEU A 133 25.09 -8.96 1.85
CA LEU A 133 23.65 -8.94 2.12
C LEU A 133 23.23 -9.97 3.17
N LYS A 134 23.84 -11.16 3.20
CA LYS A 134 23.61 -12.15 4.28
C LYS A 134 24.05 -11.61 5.63
N GLU A 135 25.21 -10.95 5.69
CA GLU A 135 25.77 -10.37 6.92
C GLU A 135 24.90 -9.20 7.43
N GLU A 136 24.49 -8.27 6.56
CA GLU A 136 23.57 -7.17 6.90
C GLU A 136 22.22 -7.69 7.40
N VAL A 137 21.67 -8.74 6.77
CA VAL A 137 20.42 -9.39 7.19
C VAL A 137 20.59 -10.11 8.53
N ALA A 138 21.70 -10.80 8.78
CA ALA A 138 21.98 -11.45 10.07
C ALA A 138 22.14 -10.42 11.21
N ALA A 139 22.89 -9.35 10.98
CA ALA A 139 23.05 -8.24 11.92
C ALA A 139 21.72 -7.52 12.19
N SER A 140 20.89 -7.34 11.16
CA SER A 140 19.54 -6.75 11.28
C SER A 140 18.61 -7.62 12.12
N HIS A 141 18.59 -8.94 11.91
CA HIS A 141 17.82 -9.86 12.74
C HIS A 141 18.27 -9.85 14.21
N ALA A 142 19.58 -9.83 14.47
CA ALA A 142 20.12 -9.72 15.83
C ALA A 142 19.70 -8.39 16.51
N LYS A 143 19.73 -7.28 15.78
CA LYS A 143 19.28 -5.97 16.28
C LYS A 143 17.77 -5.94 16.56
N ILE A 144 16.96 -6.57 15.71
CA ILE A 144 15.51 -6.71 15.94
C ILE A 144 15.23 -7.55 17.19
N ALA A 145 15.97 -8.65 17.39
CA ALA A 145 15.84 -9.50 18.57
C ALA A 145 16.19 -8.75 19.88
N SER A 146 17.25 -7.94 19.88
CA SER A 146 17.58 -7.06 21.02
C SER A 146 16.43 -6.08 21.31
N LEU A 147 15.98 -5.33 20.30
CA LEU A 147 14.92 -4.33 20.46
C LEU A 147 13.59 -4.94 20.93
N ALA A 148 13.29 -6.18 20.55
CA ALA A 148 12.12 -6.91 21.07
C ALA A 148 12.24 -7.21 22.56
N LEU A 149 13.42 -7.63 23.02
CA LEU A 149 13.71 -7.89 24.44
C LEU A 149 13.71 -6.58 25.26
N ASP A 150 14.29 -5.51 24.72
CA ASP A 150 14.29 -4.17 25.33
C ASP A 150 12.84 -3.64 25.50
N LEU A 151 11.98 -3.84 24.50
CA LEU A 151 10.56 -3.46 24.54
C LEU A 151 9.74 -4.28 25.55
N GLU A 152 9.98 -5.59 25.65
CA GLU A 152 9.26 -6.41 26.64
C GLU A 152 9.71 -6.10 28.07
N THR A 153 11.02 -5.92 28.28
CA THR A 153 11.57 -5.43 29.56
C THR A 153 10.97 -4.07 29.97
N ALA A 154 10.79 -3.17 29.00
CA ALA A 154 10.14 -1.88 29.24
C ALA A 154 8.65 -2.02 29.60
N ARG A 155 7.92 -2.94 28.95
CA ARG A 155 6.51 -3.26 29.27
C ARG A 155 6.37 -3.83 30.67
N GLU A 156 7.20 -4.80 31.06
CA GLU A 156 7.20 -5.38 32.41
C GLU A 156 7.45 -4.30 33.47
N LYS A 157 8.43 -3.42 33.24
CA LYS A 157 8.72 -2.29 34.15
C LYS A 157 7.54 -1.33 34.27
N VAL A 158 6.90 -0.96 33.16
CA VAL A 158 5.73 -0.07 33.16
C VAL A 158 4.53 -0.73 33.87
N ALA A 159 4.30 -2.03 33.66
CA ALA A 159 3.26 -2.78 34.36
C ALA A 159 3.52 -2.82 35.88
N ALA A 160 4.76 -3.10 36.30
CA ALA A 160 5.15 -3.10 37.71
C ALA A 160 4.99 -1.71 38.36
N GLU A 161 5.43 -0.64 37.68
CA GLU A 161 5.23 0.74 38.15
C GLU A 161 3.74 1.12 38.22
N PHE A 162 2.91 0.66 37.27
CA PHE A 162 1.48 0.92 37.26
C PHE A 162 0.78 0.17 38.42
N HIS A 163 1.04 -1.12 38.62
CA HIS A 163 0.51 -1.88 39.76
C HIS A 163 0.95 -1.28 41.10
N GLY A 164 2.20 -0.80 41.22
CA GLY A 164 2.67 -0.09 42.40
C GLY A 164 1.90 1.21 42.68
N LYS A 165 1.61 1.99 41.63
CA LYS A 165 0.80 3.23 41.71
C LYS A 165 -0.66 2.93 42.06
N VAL A 166 -1.27 1.89 41.48
CA VAL A 166 -2.63 1.42 41.82
C VAL A 166 -2.70 1.02 43.29
N ALA A 167 -1.84 0.12 43.75
CA ALA A 167 -1.83 -0.35 45.15
C ALA A 167 -1.52 0.77 46.17
N ALA A 168 -0.80 1.81 45.78
CA ALA A 168 -0.62 3.01 46.59
C ALA A 168 -1.90 3.88 46.63
N SER A 169 -2.60 4.02 45.50
CA SER A 169 -3.87 4.77 45.43
C SER A 169 -5.02 4.08 46.17
N GLU A 170 -5.08 2.74 46.16
CA GLU A 170 -6.06 1.96 46.92
C GLU A 170 -5.86 2.18 48.44
N LYS A 171 -4.62 2.13 48.92
CA LYS A 171 -4.28 2.44 50.33
C LYS A 171 -4.64 3.87 50.72
N LEU A 172 -4.46 4.85 49.83
CA LEU A 172 -4.87 6.24 50.06
C LEU A 172 -6.40 6.34 50.16
N VAL A 173 -7.13 5.67 49.26
CA VAL A 173 -8.59 5.65 49.24
C VAL A 173 -9.16 4.98 50.49
N ASP A 174 -8.57 3.88 50.97
CA ASP A 174 -9.01 3.21 52.19
C ASP A 174 -8.66 4.00 53.46
N ALA A 175 -7.51 4.69 53.49
CA ALA A 175 -7.19 5.64 54.56
C ALA A 175 -8.21 6.80 54.61
N LEU A 176 -8.56 7.40 53.46
CA LEU A 176 -9.58 8.46 53.37
C LEU A 176 -10.98 7.97 53.79
N LYS A 177 -11.37 6.74 53.43
CA LYS A 177 -12.61 6.12 53.93
C LYS A 177 -12.59 5.99 55.46
N GLN A 178 -11.45 5.58 56.04
CA GLN A 178 -11.31 5.39 57.47
C GLN A 178 -11.33 6.74 58.23
N ASP A 179 -10.63 7.76 57.73
CA ASP A 179 -10.64 9.11 58.31
C ASP A 179 -12.05 9.71 58.27
N HIS A 180 -12.71 9.74 57.10
CA HIS A 180 -14.08 10.22 56.97
C HIS A 180 -15.06 9.44 57.87
N ALA A 181 -14.93 8.11 57.99
CA ALA A 181 -15.76 7.31 58.88
C ALA A 181 -15.49 7.61 60.37
N SER A 182 -14.27 8.00 60.73
CA SER A 182 -13.93 8.43 62.09
C SER A 182 -14.46 9.83 62.41
N GLU A 183 -14.40 10.75 61.45
CA GLU A 183 -14.89 12.12 61.59
C GLU A 183 -16.42 12.16 61.65
N ILE A 184 -17.10 11.40 60.79
CA ILE A 184 -18.57 11.23 60.84
C ILE A 184 -19.02 10.67 62.20
N ARG A 185 -18.30 9.69 62.76
CA ARG A 185 -18.58 9.18 64.12
C ARG A 185 -18.37 10.26 65.17
N LYS A 186 -17.23 10.93 65.16
CA LYS A 186 -16.92 12.02 66.11
C LYS A 186 -17.98 13.12 66.08
N VAL A 187 -18.42 13.55 64.89
CA VAL A 187 -19.48 14.55 64.72
C VAL A 187 -20.84 14.03 65.19
N ALA A 188 -21.15 12.74 64.97
CA ALA A 188 -22.36 12.12 65.49
C ALA A 188 -22.35 12.04 67.02
N ASP A 189 -21.24 11.64 67.64
CA ASP A 189 -21.06 11.57 69.10
C ASP A 189 -21.13 12.97 69.73
N ASP A 190 -20.50 13.98 69.10
CA ASP A 190 -20.59 15.39 69.50
C ASP A 190 -22.04 15.91 69.46
N HIS A 191 -22.81 15.55 68.42
CA HIS A 191 -24.22 15.90 68.32
C HIS A 191 -25.08 15.13 69.33
N GLN A 192 -24.82 13.84 69.54
CA GLN A 192 -25.49 13.01 70.55
C GLN A 192 -25.29 13.61 71.96
N GLY A 193 -24.07 14.04 72.29
CA GLY A 193 -23.75 14.72 73.54
C GLY A 193 -24.46 16.08 73.70
N LYS A 194 -24.49 16.90 72.64
CA LYS A 194 -25.22 18.18 72.63
C LYS A 194 -26.74 17.97 72.80
N ILE A 195 -27.31 16.95 72.15
CA ILE A 195 -28.73 16.59 72.29
C ILE A 195 -29.03 16.10 73.71
N ALA A 196 -28.15 15.28 74.31
CA ALA A 196 -28.30 14.82 75.69
C ALA A 196 -28.26 15.99 76.70
N ALA A 197 -27.31 16.92 76.54
CA ALA A 197 -27.22 18.13 77.36
C ALA A 197 -28.48 19.00 77.24
N LEU A 198 -28.93 19.32 76.01
CA LEU A 198 -30.17 20.08 75.79
C LEU A 198 -31.41 19.37 76.34
N THR A 199 -31.45 18.03 76.31
CA THR A 199 -32.54 17.24 76.89
C THR A 199 -32.53 17.32 78.42
N HIS A 200 -31.35 17.27 79.04
CA HIS A 200 -31.17 17.47 80.49
C HIS A 200 -31.60 18.89 80.91
N ASP A 201 -31.08 19.92 80.24
CA ASP A 201 -31.40 21.32 80.54
C ASP A 201 -32.91 21.61 80.39
N LEU A 202 -33.56 21.03 79.38
CA LEU A 202 -35.01 21.13 79.18
C LEU A 202 -35.80 20.38 80.27
N ALA A 203 -35.28 19.27 80.80
CA ALA A 203 -35.86 18.57 81.95
C ALA A 203 -35.71 19.41 83.24
N THR A 204 -34.52 19.93 83.54
CA THR A 204 -34.26 20.83 84.68
C THR A 204 -35.10 22.11 84.60
N ALA A 205 -35.26 22.69 83.41
CA ALA A 205 -36.12 23.85 83.19
C ALA A 205 -37.60 23.52 83.45
N ARG A 206 -38.10 22.35 83.00
CA ARG A 206 -39.45 21.88 83.30
C ARG A 206 -39.68 21.66 84.80
N GLU A 207 -38.73 21.03 85.48
CA GLU A 207 -38.80 20.82 86.94
C GLU A 207 -38.84 22.16 87.69
N LYS A 208 -37.95 23.09 87.34
CA LYS A 208 -37.92 24.44 87.92
C LYS A 208 -39.23 25.20 87.69
N ILE A 209 -39.77 25.16 86.47
CA ILE A 209 -41.07 25.79 86.15
C ILE A 209 -42.20 25.12 86.93
N GLY A 210 -42.18 23.80 87.08
CA GLY A 210 -43.13 23.06 87.92
C GLY A 210 -43.06 23.47 89.39
N ALA A 211 -41.86 23.60 89.95
CA ALA A 211 -41.64 24.06 91.32
C ALA A 211 -42.07 25.52 91.52
N GLU A 212 -41.76 26.42 90.59
CA GLU A 212 -42.23 27.81 90.62
C GLU A 212 -43.77 27.89 90.53
N PHE A 213 -44.39 27.10 89.67
CA PHE A 213 -45.85 27.08 89.51
C PHE A 213 -46.55 26.48 90.74
N HIS A 214 -46.02 25.40 91.31
CA HIS A 214 -46.50 24.82 92.56
C HIS A 214 -46.33 25.79 93.74
N GLY A 215 -45.19 26.48 93.84
CA GLY A 215 -44.95 27.52 94.84
C GLY A 215 -45.95 28.69 94.73
N ARG A 216 -46.28 29.12 93.49
CA ARG A 216 -47.33 30.11 93.24
C ARG A 216 -48.73 29.60 93.59
N LEU A 217 -49.04 28.33 93.33
CA LEU A 217 -50.29 27.68 93.76
C LEU A 217 -50.43 27.70 95.28
N VAL A 218 -49.45 27.20 96.02
CA VAL A 218 -49.46 27.17 97.49
C VAL A 218 -49.50 28.58 98.10
N ALA A 219 -48.86 29.57 97.47
CA ALA A 219 -48.97 30.98 97.86
C ALA A 219 -50.39 31.54 97.60
N GLY A 220 -51.01 31.18 96.46
CA GLY A 220 -52.39 31.53 96.12
C GLY A 220 -53.41 30.89 97.05
N GLU A 221 -53.23 29.61 97.41
CA GLU A 221 -54.06 28.89 98.39
C GLU A 221 -53.99 29.55 99.77
N LYS A 222 -52.78 29.91 100.24
CA LYS A 222 -52.59 30.67 101.49
C LYS A 222 -53.23 32.07 101.44
N LEU A 223 -53.21 32.73 100.28
CA LEU A 223 -53.89 34.02 100.09
C LEU A 223 -55.42 33.84 100.12
N ILE A 224 -55.96 32.81 99.47
CA ILE A 224 -57.40 32.46 99.51
C ILE A 224 -57.83 32.13 100.95
N GLU A 225 -57.02 31.38 101.69
CA GLU A 225 -57.35 30.99 103.06
C GLU A 225 -57.25 32.15 104.06
N THR A 226 -56.26 33.04 103.92
CA THR A 226 -56.21 34.27 104.72
C THR A 226 -57.33 35.26 104.36
N LEU A 227 -57.78 35.31 103.10
CA LEU A 227 -58.98 36.04 102.69
C LEU A 227 -60.27 35.42 103.27
N ARG A 228 -60.39 34.08 103.29
CA ARG A 228 -61.50 33.38 103.96
C ARG A 228 -61.53 33.70 105.46
N GLN A 229 -60.39 33.64 106.15
CA GLN A 229 -60.31 33.96 107.57
C GLN A 229 -60.64 35.43 107.86
N ARG A 230 -60.18 36.36 107.01
CA ARG A 230 -60.62 37.77 107.08
C ARG A 230 -62.13 37.89 106.88
N HIS A 231 -62.69 37.33 105.81
CA HIS A 231 -64.13 37.40 105.54
C HIS A 231 -64.94 36.74 106.65
N ALA A 232 -64.51 35.61 107.23
CA ALA A 232 -65.16 34.98 108.37
C ALA A 232 -65.13 35.88 109.62
N SER A 233 -64.01 36.57 109.89
CA SER A 233 -63.90 37.54 110.98
C SER A 233 -64.73 38.81 110.75
N GLU A 234 -64.83 39.28 109.50
CA GLU A 234 -65.64 40.44 109.11
C GLU A 234 -67.13 40.11 109.12
N ILE A 235 -67.54 38.94 108.61
CA ILE A 235 -68.90 38.41 108.75
C ILE A 235 -69.24 38.20 110.23
N GLY A 236 -68.30 37.71 111.04
CA GLY A 236 -68.43 37.63 112.49
C GLY A 236 -68.73 39.00 113.10
N LYS A 237 -67.86 40.00 112.92
CA LYS A 237 -68.06 41.37 113.42
C LYS A 237 -69.33 42.04 112.90
N VAL A 238 -69.74 41.75 111.66
CA VAL A 238 -70.99 42.26 111.08
C VAL A 238 -72.19 41.54 111.71
N ALA A 239 -72.12 40.24 111.96
CA ALA A 239 -73.14 39.49 112.67
C ALA A 239 -73.23 39.93 114.13
N ASP A 240 -72.12 40.05 114.86
CA ASP A 240 -72.03 40.56 116.22
C ASP A 240 -72.59 41.98 116.31
N GLY A 241 -72.17 42.89 115.40
CA GLY A 241 -72.71 44.25 115.31
C GLY A 241 -74.15 44.33 114.81
N HIS A 242 -74.67 43.30 114.15
CA HIS A 242 -76.10 43.14 113.87
C HIS A 242 -76.85 42.60 115.09
N GLN A 243 -76.27 41.67 115.85
CA GLN A 243 -76.81 41.12 117.08
C GLN A 243 -76.87 42.20 118.17
N GLU A 244 -75.84 43.05 118.26
CA GLU A 244 -75.81 44.24 119.12
C GLU A 244 -76.85 45.27 118.65
N LYS A 245 -76.98 45.52 117.34
CA LYS A 245 -78.05 46.40 116.82
C LYS A 245 -79.45 45.80 116.96
N ILE A 246 -79.58 44.48 117.04
CA ILE A 246 -80.82 43.78 117.35
C ILE A 246 -81.11 43.95 118.84
N ALA A 247 -80.16 43.67 119.74
CA ALA A 247 -80.30 43.90 121.17
C ALA A 247 -80.55 45.38 121.53
N GLN A 248 -79.89 46.33 120.86
CA GLN A 248 -80.16 47.76 120.97
C GLN A 248 -81.54 48.13 120.42
N LYS A 249 -82.00 47.48 119.33
CA LYS A 249 -83.37 47.63 118.82
C LYS A 249 -84.40 46.97 119.72
N GLU A 250 -84.09 45.85 120.37
CA GLU A 250 -84.97 45.14 121.29
C GLU A 250 -85.08 45.93 122.59
N ALA A 251 -83.98 46.45 123.14
CA ALA A 251 -84.01 47.43 124.23
C ALA A 251 -84.74 48.73 123.84
N LEU A 252 -84.55 49.25 122.61
CA LEU A 252 -85.34 50.38 122.09
C LEU A 252 -86.80 50.00 121.81
N ILE A 253 -87.13 48.74 121.54
CA ILE A 253 -88.50 48.26 121.35
C ILE A 253 -89.14 47.99 122.70
N GLU A 254 -88.42 47.58 123.74
CA GLU A 254 -88.90 47.53 125.12
C GLU A 254 -89.13 48.95 125.65
N GLU A 255 -88.18 49.87 125.42
CA GLU A 255 -88.32 51.29 125.77
C GLU A 255 -89.45 51.96 124.96
N LEU A 256 -89.56 51.69 123.66
CA LEU A 256 -90.67 52.17 122.83
C LEU A 256 -91.98 51.45 123.12
N THR A 257 -91.99 50.20 123.58
CA THR A 257 -93.23 49.50 123.98
C THR A 257 -93.71 50.01 125.34
N ALA A 258 -92.80 50.28 126.29
CA ALA A 258 -93.12 51.02 127.50
C ALA A 258 -93.66 52.43 127.18
N LYS A 259 -93.07 53.13 126.20
CA LYS A 259 -93.56 54.45 125.74
C LYS A 259 -94.85 54.36 124.91
N LEU A 260 -95.10 53.31 124.12
CA LEU A 260 -96.29 53.15 123.26
C LEU A 260 -97.47 52.53 124.00
N GLN A 261 -97.25 51.71 125.03
CA GLN A 261 -98.24 51.44 126.08
C GLN A 261 -98.66 52.74 126.79
N GLY A 262 -97.83 53.79 126.75
CA GLY A 262 -98.18 55.15 127.15
C GLY A 262 -98.70 56.09 126.03
N LEU A 263 -98.48 55.82 124.74
CA LEU A 263 -98.62 56.79 123.65
C LEU A 263 -99.30 56.29 122.35
N ALA A 264 -100.09 55.22 122.42
CA ALA A 264 -101.10 54.83 121.43
C ALA A 264 -100.56 54.41 120.03
N GLY A 265 -101.47 54.18 119.06
CA GLY A 265 -101.20 53.40 117.84
C GLY A 265 -101.45 54.10 116.49
N GLY A 266 -100.84 53.53 115.44
CA GLY A 266 -100.88 53.97 114.03
C GLY A 266 -99.73 54.92 113.66
N GLY A 267 -99.14 54.90 112.45
CA GLY A 267 -99.25 53.93 111.33
C GLY A 267 -98.75 54.50 109.98
N ASN A 268 -97.95 53.74 109.22
CA ASN A 268 -97.46 53.98 107.83
C ASN A 268 -96.52 55.21 107.62
N ALA A 269 -95.67 55.40 106.57
CA ALA A 269 -94.91 54.60 105.57
C ALA A 269 -94.11 55.61 104.65
N SER A 270 -93.08 55.36 103.80
CA SER A 270 -92.03 54.33 103.57
C SER A 270 -91.07 54.80 102.40
N VAL A 271 -90.09 54.00 101.90
CA VAL A 271 -89.33 54.15 100.60
C VAL A 271 -88.24 55.28 100.54
N PRO A 272 -87.17 55.31 99.66
CA PRO A 272 -86.46 54.35 98.75
C PRO A 272 -84.97 54.05 99.16
N PRO A 273 -84.04 53.47 98.32
CA PRO A 273 -83.15 54.22 97.37
C PRO A 273 -82.59 53.42 96.13
N VAL A 274 -81.51 53.88 95.44
CA VAL A 274 -81.12 53.55 94.02
C VAL A 274 -79.58 53.61 93.67
N LEU A 275 -79.00 52.55 93.02
CA LEU A 275 -77.87 52.46 91.99
C LEU A 275 -76.43 53.11 92.24
N PRO A 276 -75.41 53.18 91.31
CA PRO A 276 -74.61 52.12 90.59
C PRO A 276 -73.07 52.38 90.22
N VAL A 277 -72.38 51.38 89.56
CA VAL A 277 -71.49 51.46 88.32
C VAL A 277 -69.90 51.65 88.26
N THR A 278 -69.28 51.22 87.12
CA THR A 278 -67.98 51.58 86.40
C THR A 278 -66.75 50.59 86.20
N THR A 279 -65.63 51.04 85.57
CA THR A 279 -64.58 50.27 84.77
C THR A 279 -63.08 50.67 85.06
N THR A 280 -61.95 50.55 84.29
CA THR A 280 -61.45 50.34 82.86
C THR A 280 -59.86 50.24 82.88
N ARG A 281 -58.93 50.09 81.88
CA ARG A 281 -58.71 49.42 80.53
C ARG A 281 -57.43 49.98 79.77
N ARG A 282 -56.43 49.22 79.20
CA ARG A 282 -55.29 49.79 78.35
C ARG A 282 -54.50 48.92 77.28
N SER A 283 -53.17 49.11 77.03
CA SER A 283 -52.37 48.97 75.75
C SER A 283 -50.80 48.90 75.93
N PHE A 284 -49.80 48.61 75.02
CA PHE A 284 -49.50 47.90 73.71
C PHE A 284 -47.94 47.97 73.33
N GLY A 285 -47.37 47.35 72.25
CA GLY A 285 -45.90 47.41 71.86
C GLY A 285 -45.40 46.78 70.48
N THR A 286 -44.10 46.94 70.07
CA THR A 286 -43.36 46.44 68.83
C THR A 286 -41.79 46.35 69.05
N MET A 287 -40.75 46.05 68.20
CA MET A 287 -40.36 45.71 66.76
C MET A 287 -38.92 45.02 66.75
N ALA A 288 -37.97 44.77 65.78
CA ALA A 288 -37.57 44.86 64.32
C ALA A 288 -36.38 43.82 64.04
N MET A 289 -35.42 43.71 63.06
CA MET A 289 -34.92 44.30 61.74
C MET A 289 -33.86 43.32 61.03
N ALA A 290 -33.15 43.61 59.89
CA ALA A 290 -32.24 42.69 59.10
C ALA A 290 -31.15 43.32 58.10
N ALA A 291 -30.19 42.56 57.46
CA ALA A 291 -29.20 43.00 56.37
C ALA A 291 -28.37 41.89 55.55
N LEU A 292 -27.42 42.26 54.61
CA LEU A 292 -26.83 41.52 53.39
C LEU A 292 -25.29 41.83 53.05
N ALA A 293 -24.48 41.36 52.03
CA ALA A 293 -24.24 40.14 51.14
C ALA A 293 -23.01 40.26 50.10
N THR A 294 -22.64 39.22 49.29
CA THR A 294 -21.82 39.14 47.97
C THR A 294 -20.25 39.36 47.86
N VAL A 295 -19.39 39.02 46.82
CA VAL A 295 -19.13 37.94 45.75
C VAL A 295 -17.77 38.16 44.92
N SER A 296 -17.15 37.20 44.14
CA SER A 296 -15.85 37.33 43.35
C SER A 296 -15.53 36.35 42.12
N THR A 297 -14.38 36.45 41.36
CA THR A 297 -14.01 35.73 40.04
C THR A 297 -12.48 35.49 39.69
N GLY A 298 -12.06 34.93 38.50
CA GLY A 298 -10.64 34.62 38.03
C GLY A 298 -10.35 34.26 36.50
N VAL A 299 -9.08 34.03 36.00
CA VAL A 299 -8.63 34.00 34.53
C VAL A 299 -7.29 33.22 34.13
N GLY A 300 -7.06 32.72 32.86
CA GLY A 300 -5.74 32.36 32.18
C GLY A 300 -5.75 31.16 31.12
N GLY A 301 -4.81 30.82 30.18
CA GLY A 301 -3.66 31.46 29.43
C GLY A 301 -2.61 30.56 28.61
N ALA A 302 -2.32 30.82 27.30
CA ALA A 302 -1.15 30.42 26.38
C ALA A 302 -0.81 28.92 25.97
N GLY A 303 0.03 28.50 24.95
CA GLY A 303 0.66 29.08 23.70
C GLY A 303 1.96 28.36 23.07
N GLY A 304 2.13 28.14 21.73
CA GLY A 304 3.37 27.67 20.97
C GLY A 304 3.16 26.75 19.70
N TYR A 305 4.09 26.25 18.81
CA TYR A 305 5.45 26.62 18.22
C TYR A 305 5.85 25.80 16.90
N PHE A 306 7.14 25.61 16.48
CA PHE A 306 7.69 25.16 15.11
C PHE A 306 8.74 23.97 15.13
N LEU A 307 9.51 23.40 14.11
CA LEU A 307 10.04 23.73 12.71
C LEU A 307 10.45 22.44 11.85
N LEU A 308 11.40 22.49 10.85
CA LEU A 308 11.84 21.43 9.85
C LEU A 308 13.38 21.50 9.47
N PRO A 309 14.11 20.45 8.94
CA PRO A 309 14.43 20.29 7.47
C PRO A 309 14.98 18.91 6.89
N GLY A 310 15.03 18.73 5.55
CA GLY A 310 16.26 18.29 4.80
C GLY A 310 16.51 16.84 4.25
N ASN A 311 16.39 16.69 2.91
CA ASN A 311 17.02 15.79 1.87
C ASN A 311 18.39 15.07 2.13
N ASP A 312 18.91 14.07 1.36
CA ASP A 312 18.61 13.38 0.05
C ASP A 312 19.12 11.90 0.08
N SER A 313 18.48 10.94 -0.64
CA SER A 313 19.13 9.69 -1.17
C SER A 313 18.18 8.78 -1.97
N ALA A 314 18.58 8.27 -3.15
CA ALA A 314 17.71 7.51 -4.06
C ALA A 314 17.36 6.02 -3.72
N PRO A 315 18.20 5.21 -3.03
CA PRO A 315 17.75 3.90 -2.54
C PRO A 315 16.90 4.04 -1.28
N ASP A 316 17.21 5.05 -0.47
CA ASP A 316 16.38 5.43 0.67
C ASP A 316 15.12 6.15 0.23
N ASP A 317 15.01 6.69 -0.99
CA ASP A 317 13.74 7.18 -1.57
C ASP A 317 12.72 6.04 -1.76
N LEU A 318 13.15 4.80 -2.04
CA LEU A 318 12.25 3.63 -2.01
C LEU A 318 11.92 3.18 -0.59
N ARG A 319 12.88 3.18 0.34
CA ARG A 319 12.63 2.88 1.77
C ARG A 319 11.78 3.96 2.43
N ALA A 320 11.91 5.21 2.01
CA ALA A 320 11.17 6.38 2.45
C ALA A 320 9.77 6.38 1.84
N LYS A 321 9.59 6.08 0.55
CA LYS A 321 8.25 5.85 -0.03
C LYS A 321 7.53 4.69 0.65
N LEU A 322 8.24 3.66 1.10
CA LEU A 322 7.66 2.59 1.91
C LEU A 322 7.38 3.02 3.36
N ALA A 323 8.25 3.82 3.98
CA ALA A 323 8.01 4.39 5.32
C ALA A 323 6.90 5.46 5.32
N GLU A 324 6.77 6.21 4.23
CA GLU A 324 5.76 7.22 3.93
C GLU A 324 4.42 6.56 3.62
N ALA A 325 4.38 5.48 2.82
CA ALA A 325 3.18 4.65 2.69
C ALA A 325 2.75 4.05 4.05
N ASN A 326 3.70 3.58 4.86
CA ASN A 326 3.42 3.10 6.23
C ASN A 326 3.12 4.22 7.26
N LYS A 327 3.43 5.48 6.93
CA LYS A 327 3.06 6.67 7.70
C LYS A 327 1.65 7.10 7.30
N LEU A 328 1.40 7.29 6.00
CA LEU A 328 0.10 7.61 5.42
C LEU A 328 -0.97 6.57 5.79
N ASN A 329 -0.63 5.28 5.82
CA ASN A 329 -1.54 4.23 6.28
C ASN A 329 -1.87 4.34 7.78
N ARG A 330 -0.91 4.77 8.62
CA ARG A 330 -1.18 5.09 10.03
C ARG A 330 -1.99 6.37 10.20
N GLU A 331 -1.62 7.45 9.51
CA GLU A 331 -2.35 8.72 9.51
C GLU A 331 -3.79 8.54 9.00
N MET A 332 -4.02 7.68 8.00
CA MET A 332 -5.35 7.29 7.53
C MET A 332 -6.12 6.46 8.57
N GLN A 333 -5.48 5.49 9.25
CA GLN A 333 -6.11 4.74 10.34
C GLN A 333 -6.44 5.62 11.56
N GLU A 334 -5.59 6.59 11.88
CA GLU A 334 -5.80 7.58 12.94
C GLU A 334 -6.89 8.59 12.55
N ALA A 335 -6.95 9.03 11.29
CA ALA A 335 -8.03 9.86 10.76
C ALA A 335 -9.37 9.12 10.75
N LEU A 336 -9.39 7.83 10.40
CA LEU A 336 -10.58 6.98 10.48
C LEU A 336 -11.06 6.80 11.94
N ARG A 337 -10.14 6.55 12.89
CA ARG A 337 -10.46 6.51 14.33
C ARG A 337 -11.01 7.84 14.84
N SER A 338 -10.35 8.95 14.51
CA SER A 338 -10.76 10.31 14.87
C SER A 338 -12.14 10.67 14.29
N GLN A 339 -12.43 10.29 13.04
CA GLN A 339 -13.78 10.43 12.49
C GLN A 339 -14.81 9.51 13.17
N HIS A 340 -14.42 8.32 13.63
CA HIS A 340 -15.30 7.42 14.36
C HIS A 340 -15.65 7.99 15.74
N GLU A 341 -14.65 8.46 16.51
CA GLU A 341 -14.87 9.16 17.77
C GLU A 341 -15.74 10.42 17.61
N ALA A 342 -15.48 11.22 16.57
CA ALA A 342 -16.31 12.39 16.27
C ALA A 342 -17.77 12.01 15.97
N TYR A 343 -17.99 10.91 15.25
CA TYR A 343 -19.31 10.37 14.96
C TYR A 343 -20.01 9.82 16.21
N GLU A 344 -19.29 9.11 17.10
CA GLU A 344 -19.82 8.67 18.38
C GLU A 344 -20.23 9.83 19.28
N ARG A 345 -19.42 10.90 19.33
CA ARG A 345 -19.75 12.14 20.06
C ARG A 345 -21.05 12.76 19.52
N ILE A 346 -21.13 13.00 18.21
CA ILE A 346 -22.33 13.58 17.55
C ILE A 346 -23.57 12.68 17.74
N ASN A 347 -23.43 11.36 17.66
CA ASN A 347 -24.51 10.40 17.92
C ASN A 347 -24.94 10.41 19.40
N SER A 348 -24.01 10.59 20.34
CA SER A 348 -24.31 10.73 21.77
C SER A 348 -25.04 12.03 22.09
N ASP A 349 -24.67 13.14 21.45
CA ASP A 349 -25.32 14.44 21.59
C ASP A 349 -26.70 14.47 20.91
N LEU A 350 -26.86 13.83 19.76
CA LEU A 350 -28.16 13.65 19.11
C LEU A 350 -29.11 12.82 19.99
N LYS A 351 -28.63 11.73 20.61
CA LYS A 351 -29.41 10.96 21.60
C LYS A 351 -29.74 11.78 22.86
N ARG A 352 -28.83 12.67 23.29
CA ARG A 352 -29.06 13.60 24.41
C ARG A 352 -30.14 14.62 24.07
N ALA A 353 -30.12 15.20 22.87
CA ALA A 353 -31.14 16.13 22.39
C ALA A 353 -32.51 15.46 22.20
N GLU A 354 -32.57 14.28 21.57
CA GLU A 354 -33.81 13.49 21.45
C GLU A 354 -34.38 13.09 22.82
N SER A 355 -33.51 12.79 23.80
CA SER A 355 -33.93 12.52 25.19
C SER A 355 -34.43 13.79 25.90
N GLN A 356 -33.84 14.95 25.65
CA GLN A 356 -34.32 16.23 26.19
C GLN A 356 -35.69 16.60 25.65
N ILE A 357 -35.93 16.47 24.33
CA ILE A 357 -37.25 16.66 23.72
C ILE A 357 -38.27 15.68 24.32
N LYS A 358 -37.91 14.40 24.43
CA LYS A 358 -38.81 13.37 24.97
C LYS A 358 -39.16 13.57 26.46
N ASN A 359 -38.30 14.26 27.21
CA ASN A 359 -38.52 14.62 28.61
C ASN A 359 -39.20 15.99 28.79
N GLN A 360 -39.27 16.83 27.75
CA GLN A 360 -40.10 18.05 27.75
C GLN A 360 -41.56 17.67 27.46
N SER A 361 -42.32 17.46 28.53
CA SER A 361 -43.68 16.93 28.47
C SER A 361 -44.71 17.93 27.90
N SER A 362 -45.14 17.66 26.67
CA SER A 362 -46.26 18.29 25.93
C SER A 362 -46.05 19.73 25.42
N PRO A 363 -46.63 20.08 24.26
CA PRO A 363 -46.25 21.28 23.52
C PRO A 363 -47.10 22.52 23.84
N ASN A 364 -46.43 23.66 24.02
CA ASN A 364 -46.92 24.93 23.47
C ASN A 364 -46.30 25.09 22.06
N PRO A 365 -47.08 25.03 20.97
CA PRO A 365 -46.58 25.39 19.64
C PRO A 365 -46.42 26.92 19.56
N GLY A 366 -45.28 27.38 19.04
CA GLY A 366 -45.01 28.81 18.85
C GLY A 366 -44.22 29.51 19.97
N THR A 367 -43.40 28.80 20.73
CA THR A 367 -42.28 29.41 21.47
C THR A 367 -40.97 29.22 20.70
N ASP A 368 -40.21 30.30 20.50
CA ASP A 368 -38.98 30.32 19.69
C ASP A 368 -37.98 29.20 20.08
N ALA A 369 -37.90 28.90 21.38
CA ALA A 369 -37.03 27.86 21.92
C ALA A 369 -37.35 26.45 21.38
N ASN A 370 -38.59 26.16 20.98
CA ASN A 370 -38.99 24.87 20.42
C ASN A 370 -38.66 24.79 18.93
N GLU A 371 -38.87 25.88 18.17
CA GLU A 371 -38.45 25.97 16.76
C GLU A 371 -36.92 25.90 16.62
N GLU A 372 -36.18 26.55 17.52
CA GLU A 372 -34.72 26.50 17.58
C GLU A 372 -34.21 25.10 17.94
N LEU A 373 -34.83 24.38 18.89
CA LEU A 373 -34.47 22.99 19.21
C LEU A 373 -34.78 22.05 18.04
N GLN A 374 -35.89 22.27 17.33
CA GLN A 374 -36.27 21.50 16.15
C GLN A 374 -35.31 21.76 14.98
N ARG A 375 -34.86 23.01 14.81
CA ARG A 375 -33.81 23.43 13.86
C ARG A 375 -32.45 22.81 14.19
N GLN A 376 -31.99 22.89 15.43
CA GLN A 376 -30.74 22.27 15.86
C GLN A 376 -30.75 20.75 15.61
N LEU A 377 -31.91 20.10 15.73
CA LEU A 377 -32.05 18.68 15.46
C LEU A 377 -32.04 18.35 13.96
N THR A 378 -32.62 19.19 13.08
CA THR A 378 -32.42 19.03 11.62
C THR A 378 -30.99 19.31 11.20
N GLU A 379 -30.32 20.32 11.78
CA GLU A 379 -28.90 20.61 11.50
C GLU A 379 -27.99 19.47 12.00
N ALA A 380 -28.24 18.90 13.19
CA ALA A 380 -27.52 17.73 13.69
C ALA A 380 -27.76 16.46 12.86
N ARG A 381 -28.98 16.23 12.36
CA ARG A 381 -29.27 15.12 11.42
C ARG A 381 -28.58 15.33 10.07
N ALA A 382 -28.56 16.55 9.54
CA ALA A 382 -27.84 16.87 8.31
C ALA A 382 -26.33 16.67 8.46
N ALA A 383 -25.74 17.12 9.58
CA ALA A 383 -24.33 16.89 9.91
C ALA A 383 -24.01 15.39 10.05
N THR A 384 -24.87 14.62 10.72
CA THR A 384 -24.74 13.15 10.83
C THR A 384 -24.76 12.48 9.46
N GLN A 385 -25.68 12.87 8.58
CA GLN A 385 -25.79 12.33 7.22
C GLN A 385 -24.60 12.73 6.32
N GLN A 386 -24.08 13.95 6.47
CA GLN A 386 -22.85 14.39 5.81
C GLN A 386 -21.60 13.64 6.32
N GLN A 387 -21.56 13.29 7.60
CA GLN A 387 -20.47 12.50 8.16
C GLN A 387 -20.53 11.04 7.72
N GLN A 388 -21.73 10.45 7.62
CA GLN A 388 -21.92 9.12 7.04
C GLN A 388 -21.47 9.06 5.57
N SER A 389 -21.79 10.07 4.75
CA SER A 389 -21.33 10.10 3.36
C SER A 389 -19.80 10.26 3.23
N ARG A 390 -19.16 11.00 4.15
CA ARG A 390 -17.69 11.07 4.26
C ARG A 390 -17.07 9.74 4.68
N GLN A 391 -17.65 9.04 5.66
CA GLN A 391 -17.19 7.71 6.06
C GLN A 391 -17.33 6.69 4.92
N ALA A 392 -18.44 6.72 4.18
CA ALA A 392 -18.64 5.86 3.00
C ALA A 392 -17.63 6.17 1.87
N ALA A 393 -17.32 7.44 1.63
CA ALA A 393 -16.30 7.84 0.66
C ALA A 393 -14.90 7.37 1.06
N LEU A 394 -14.47 7.60 2.32
CA LEU A 394 -13.18 7.13 2.83
C LEU A 394 -13.07 5.59 2.83
N GLN A 395 -14.15 4.88 3.12
CA GLN A 395 -14.18 3.42 3.02
C GLN A 395 -13.98 2.95 1.57
N ALA A 396 -14.62 3.61 0.59
CA ALA A 396 -14.43 3.31 -0.83
C ALA A 396 -13.00 3.64 -1.31
N GLU A 397 -12.40 4.72 -0.84
CA GLU A 397 -10.98 5.05 -1.12
C GLU A 397 -10.02 4.02 -0.48
N PHE A 398 -10.29 3.57 0.74
CA PHE A 398 -9.51 2.55 1.43
C PHE A 398 -9.59 1.19 0.72
N ASP A 399 -10.79 0.75 0.32
CA ASP A 399 -10.96 -0.51 -0.40
C ASP A 399 -10.42 -0.45 -1.85
N ARG A 400 -10.42 0.73 -2.49
CA ARG A 400 -9.68 0.97 -3.74
C ARG A 400 -8.17 0.89 -3.54
N SER A 401 -7.65 1.49 -2.47
CA SER A 401 -6.22 1.43 -2.12
C SER A 401 -5.76 -0.02 -1.88
N LYS A 402 -6.57 -0.87 -1.24
CA LYS A 402 -6.30 -2.32 -1.13
C LYS A 402 -6.21 -3.01 -2.50
N GLN A 403 -7.08 -2.67 -3.45
CA GLN A 403 -7.05 -3.25 -4.80
C GLN A 403 -5.78 -2.84 -5.55
N ASP A 404 -5.38 -1.56 -5.45
CA ASP A 404 -4.13 -1.07 -6.05
C ASP A 404 -2.88 -1.72 -5.43
N ILE A 405 -2.89 -2.01 -4.11
CA ILE A 405 -1.83 -2.76 -3.43
C ILE A 405 -1.79 -4.22 -3.93
N ALA A 406 -2.93 -4.92 -3.94
CA ALA A 406 -3.01 -6.31 -4.40
C ALA A 406 -2.58 -6.48 -5.88
N ALA A 407 -2.90 -5.51 -6.75
CA ALA A 407 -2.43 -5.50 -8.13
C ALA A 407 -0.91 -5.30 -8.25
N ARG A 408 -0.32 -4.47 -7.38
CA ARG A 408 1.14 -4.30 -7.29
C ARG A 408 1.83 -5.57 -6.77
N ASP A 409 1.28 -6.21 -5.76
CA ASP A 409 1.83 -7.47 -5.22
C ASP A 409 1.81 -8.59 -6.26
N GLN A 410 0.73 -8.74 -7.03
CA GLN A 410 0.68 -9.67 -8.17
C GLN A 410 1.73 -9.34 -9.25
N THR A 411 1.97 -8.05 -9.52
CA THR A 411 3.01 -7.61 -10.47
C THR A 411 4.41 -7.94 -9.96
N ILE A 412 4.67 -7.74 -8.67
CA ILE A 412 5.91 -8.11 -7.99
C ILE A 412 6.12 -9.63 -8.00
N GLU A 413 5.07 -10.43 -7.80
CA GLU A 413 5.16 -11.90 -7.88
C GLU A 413 5.46 -12.39 -9.31
N GLN A 414 4.83 -11.79 -10.34
CA GLN A 414 5.14 -12.08 -11.74
C GLN A 414 6.59 -11.77 -12.11
N LEU A 415 7.10 -10.60 -11.71
CA LEU A 415 8.51 -10.22 -11.91
C LEU A 415 9.46 -11.16 -11.16
N ASN A 416 9.13 -11.53 -9.91
CA ASN A 416 9.91 -12.52 -9.16
C ASN A 416 9.89 -13.90 -9.80
N LYS A 417 8.79 -14.31 -10.44
CA LYS A 417 8.71 -15.56 -11.21
C LYS A 417 9.62 -15.49 -12.44
N GLN A 418 9.51 -14.42 -13.26
CA GLN A 418 10.40 -14.22 -14.42
C GLN A 418 11.88 -14.23 -14.02
N LEU A 419 12.23 -13.64 -12.87
CA LEU A 419 13.59 -13.66 -12.31
C LEU A 419 14.04 -15.03 -11.78
N ARG A 420 13.14 -15.97 -11.50
CA ARG A 420 13.47 -17.38 -11.19
C ARG A 420 13.61 -18.19 -12.47
N ASP A 421 12.67 -18.05 -13.39
CA ASP A 421 12.64 -18.76 -14.67
C ASP A 421 13.90 -18.41 -15.49
N ALA A 422 14.32 -17.13 -15.51
CA ALA A 422 15.58 -16.67 -16.12
C ALA A 422 16.86 -17.04 -15.32
N LYS A 423 16.73 -17.62 -14.12
CA LYS A 423 17.86 -18.09 -13.29
C LYS A 423 18.02 -19.61 -13.26
N ALA A 424 17.13 -20.38 -13.90
CA ALA A 424 17.28 -21.82 -14.04
C ALA A 424 18.26 -22.14 -15.19
N PRO A 425 19.46 -22.70 -14.91
CA PRO A 425 20.39 -23.08 -15.96
C PRO A 425 19.99 -24.41 -16.60
N ASP A 426 20.20 -24.52 -17.91
CA ASP A 426 19.93 -25.73 -18.69
C ASP A 426 20.72 -26.93 -18.13
N THR A 427 20.02 -27.86 -17.51
CA THR A 427 20.60 -28.97 -16.72
C THR A 427 20.16 -30.31 -17.29
N ARG A 428 20.49 -30.55 -18.57
CA ARG A 428 20.06 -31.77 -19.28
C ARG A 428 21.11 -32.39 -20.23
N ALA A 429 22.34 -32.57 -19.76
CA ALA A 429 23.32 -33.42 -20.45
C ALA A 429 24.28 -34.18 -19.50
N GLN A 430 23.95 -35.45 -19.25
CA GLN A 430 24.86 -36.61 -19.06
C GLN A 430 26.01 -36.54 -18.02
N ASP A 431 25.77 -37.16 -16.85
CA ASP A 431 26.77 -38.04 -16.22
C ASP A 431 26.98 -39.31 -17.09
N PRO A 432 28.19 -39.91 -17.09
CA PRO A 432 28.32 -41.19 -16.39
C PRO A 432 29.58 -41.31 -15.49
N LYS A 433 29.47 -42.18 -14.47
CA LYS A 433 30.51 -42.45 -13.45
C LYS A 433 31.88 -42.87 -13.99
N PRO A 434 32.98 -42.51 -13.28
CA PRO A 434 34.27 -43.19 -13.40
C PRO A 434 34.33 -44.49 -12.58
N GLN A 435 35.12 -45.46 -13.04
CA GLN A 435 35.69 -46.53 -12.20
C GLN A 435 37.00 -47.04 -12.82
N ASP A 436 37.93 -47.50 -11.98
CA ASP A 436 39.35 -47.69 -12.31
C ASP A 436 39.68 -48.93 -13.15
N ALA A 437 40.74 -48.85 -13.99
CA ALA A 437 41.93 -49.71 -13.84
C ALA A 437 43.04 -49.51 -14.91
N ARG A 438 44.25 -49.15 -14.43
CA ARG A 438 45.60 -49.43 -14.98
C ARG A 438 46.05 -48.79 -16.33
N PRO A 439 47.36 -48.49 -16.47
CA PRO A 439 47.95 -48.01 -17.73
C PRO A 439 48.55 -49.14 -18.58
N GLN A 440 48.57 -48.95 -19.91
CA GLN A 440 49.57 -49.53 -20.81
C GLN A 440 49.91 -48.52 -21.92
N GLU A 441 51.19 -48.44 -22.27
CA GLU A 441 51.70 -47.65 -23.39
C GLU A 441 51.37 -48.32 -24.74
N LYS A 442 51.12 -47.50 -25.77
CA LYS A 442 51.59 -47.73 -27.15
C LYS A 442 51.32 -46.55 -28.07
N ASP A 443 52.35 -46.11 -28.80
CA ASP A 443 52.24 -45.15 -29.89
C ASP A 443 51.35 -45.66 -31.04
N VAL A 444 50.30 -44.91 -31.37
CA VAL A 444 49.66 -44.97 -32.69
C VAL A 444 49.26 -43.55 -33.11
N ARG A 445 49.67 -43.15 -34.33
CA ARG A 445 49.35 -41.84 -34.92
C ARG A 445 47.83 -41.63 -35.06
N PRO A 446 47.30 -40.40 -34.81
CA PRO A 446 45.91 -40.10 -35.10
C PRO A 446 45.66 -40.10 -36.62
N LYS A 447 44.71 -40.93 -37.06
CA LYS A 447 44.16 -40.93 -38.42
C LYS A 447 42.90 -40.04 -38.40
N PRO A 448 42.77 -39.01 -39.27
CA PRO A 448 41.61 -38.14 -39.23
C PRO A 448 40.34 -38.93 -39.59
N ARG A 449 39.37 -38.97 -38.67
CA ARG A 449 38.02 -39.46 -38.96
C ARG A 449 37.25 -38.34 -39.64
N GLY A 450 36.91 -38.52 -40.91
CA GLY A 450 35.97 -37.64 -41.60
C GLY A 450 34.58 -37.77 -40.98
N HIS A 451 34.12 -36.72 -40.30
CA HIS A 451 32.70 -36.46 -40.14
C HIS A 451 32.31 -35.46 -41.22
N SER A 452 31.92 -35.99 -42.38
CA SER A 452 31.20 -35.22 -43.38
C SER A 452 29.85 -34.81 -42.78
N ILE A 453 29.77 -33.58 -42.28
CA ILE A 453 28.51 -32.96 -41.93
C ILE A 453 27.68 -32.89 -43.22
N ASP A 454 26.55 -33.59 -43.24
CA ASP A 454 25.66 -33.61 -44.38
C ASP A 454 24.99 -32.23 -44.52
N LEU A 455 25.58 -31.42 -45.42
CA LEU A 455 25.21 -30.03 -45.65
C LEU A 455 23.78 -29.93 -46.22
N GLU A 456 23.33 -30.88 -47.03
CA GLU A 456 21.95 -30.89 -47.51
C GLU A 456 20.95 -31.08 -46.37
N THR A 457 21.24 -32.00 -45.45
CA THR A 457 20.41 -32.25 -44.26
C THR A 457 20.37 -31.02 -43.35
N THR A 458 21.52 -30.36 -43.19
CA THR A 458 21.65 -29.13 -42.40
C THR A 458 20.85 -27.98 -43.02
N ILE A 459 20.98 -27.76 -44.34
CA ILE A 459 20.24 -26.73 -45.09
C ILE A 459 18.73 -26.99 -45.04
N ARG A 460 18.28 -28.23 -45.22
CA ARG A 460 16.84 -28.61 -45.14
C ARG A 460 16.22 -28.49 -43.74
N ASN A 461 17.03 -28.31 -42.69
CA ASN A 461 16.55 -27.97 -41.36
C ASN A 461 16.44 -26.45 -41.21
N PHE A 462 17.44 -25.68 -41.64
CA PHE A 462 17.34 -24.21 -41.67
C PHE A 462 16.22 -23.68 -42.58
N GLU A 463 15.99 -24.27 -43.77
CA GLU A 463 14.82 -23.96 -44.62
C GLU A 463 13.49 -24.17 -43.87
N ARG A 464 13.44 -25.11 -42.90
CA ARG A 464 12.23 -25.52 -42.19
C ARG A 464 11.97 -24.75 -40.90
N GLU A 465 13.03 -24.32 -40.20
CA GLU A 465 12.92 -23.52 -38.98
C GLU A 465 12.78 -22.02 -39.28
N TYR A 466 13.40 -21.52 -40.37
CA TYR A 466 13.49 -20.07 -40.65
C TYR A 466 12.72 -19.59 -41.89
N GLY A 467 11.99 -20.48 -42.58
CA GLY A 467 10.91 -20.10 -43.49
C GLY A 467 11.28 -19.16 -44.63
N ILE A 468 12.51 -19.23 -45.14
CA ILE A 468 13.02 -18.30 -46.15
C ILE A 468 12.31 -18.55 -47.50
N PRO A 469 11.58 -17.56 -48.07
CA PRO A 469 10.93 -17.75 -49.36
C PRO A 469 11.97 -17.80 -50.48
N ARG A 470 11.87 -18.81 -51.35
CA ARG A 470 12.75 -18.93 -52.51
C ARG A 470 12.50 -17.80 -53.49
N ILE A 471 13.51 -16.94 -53.67
CA ILE A 471 13.59 -16.05 -54.84
C ILE A 471 13.72 -16.94 -56.09
N GLY A 472 12.93 -16.62 -57.12
CA GLY A 472 12.88 -17.39 -58.37
C GLY A 472 14.17 -17.32 -59.18
N ARG A 473 14.29 -18.24 -60.15
CA ARG A 473 15.20 -18.10 -61.30
C ARG A 473 14.56 -17.20 -62.35
#